data_AF-A0A4Q7M5H2-F1
#
_entry.id   AF-A0A4Q7M5H2-F1
#
_cell.length_a   1.000
_cell.length_b   1.000
_cell.length_c   1.000
_cell.angle_alpha   90.00
_cell.angle_beta   90.00
_cell.angle_gamma   90.00
#
_symmetry.space_group_name_H-M   'P 1'
#
loop_
_entity.id
_entity.type
_entity.pdbx_description
1 polymer ?
#
loop_
_entity_poly.entity_id
_entity_poly.type
_entity_poly.pdbx_seq_one_letter_code
_entity_poly.pdbx_strand_id
1 'polypeptide(L)'
;MVPRFTHPAFHSTTFDAVRYGDTWNGFATPIVDRATLEELLDVLDDNYVRGWVDGEDVLRVEYFDGRGRPGMFDDVSPLPDGTYDLGRLGWTFELAEDPVVDDVDPLTLLDASHAARDMGM
;
A
#
# COMPACT_ATOMS: atom_id res chain seq x y z
N MET A 1 14.16 2.26 -7.38
CA MET A 1 12.77 2.61 -7.06
C MET A 1 12.14 1.36 -6.49
N VAL A 2 11.49 1.47 -5.33
CA VAL A 2 10.78 0.34 -4.70
C VAL A 2 9.39 0.28 -5.36
N PRO A 3 8.92 -0.87 -5.86
CA PRO A 3 7.58 -0.97 -6.42
C PRO A 3 6.54 -0.76 -5.32
N ARG A 4 5.43 -0.09 -5.64
CA ARG A 4 4.39 0.26 -4.65
C ARG A 4 3.01 -0.14 -5.14
N PHE A 5 2.13 -0.49 -4.22
CA PHE A 5 0.78 -0.93 -4.55
C PHE A 5 -0.26 -0.31 -3.62
N THR A 6 -1.52 -0.39 -4.04
CA THR A 6 -2.68 0.01 -3.24
C THR A 6 -3.83 -0.99 -3.44
N HIS A 7 -4.89 -0.78 -2.68
CA HIS A 7 -6.16 -1.46 -2.86
C HIS A 7 -7.29 -0.43 -2.70
N PRO A 8 -8.37 -0.50 -3.50
CA PRO A 8 -9.48 0.47 -3.42
C PRO A 8 -10.09 0.62 -2.03
N ALA A 9 -10.03 -0.42 -1.20
CA ALA A 9 -10.54 -0.40 0.18
C ALA A 9 -9.64 0.34 1.18
N PHE A 10 -8.39 0.69 0.82
CA PHE A 10 -7.41 1.27 1.75
C PHE A 10 -7.31 2.80 1.67
N HIS A 11 -8.32 3.47 1.13
CA HIS A 11 -8.41 4.94 1.11
C HIS A 11 -7.16 5.64 0.52
N SER A 12 -6.60 5.08 -0.55
CA SER A 12 -5.36 5.56 -1.21
C SER A 12 -4.06 5.34 -0.40
N THR A 13 -4.10 4.56 0.68
CA THR A 13 -2.87 4.11 1.35
C THR A 13 -2.04 3.27 0.40
N THR A 14 -0.74 3.51 0.39
CA THR A 14 0.21 2.85 -0.51
C THR A 14 1.27 2.11 0.29
N PHE A 15 1.59 0.91 -0.18
CA PHE A 15 2.50 -0.02 0.48
C PHE A 15 3.65 -0.36 -0.45
N ASP A 16 4.80 -0.65 0.14
CA ASP A 16 5.97 -1.10 -0.60
C ASP A 16 5.87 -2.60 -0.92
N ALA A 17 6.29 -2.98 -2.13
CA ALA A 17 6.45 -4.37 -2.52
C ALA A 17 7.94 -4.67 -2.67
N VAL A 18 8.32 -5.92 -2.38
CA VAL A 18 9.64 -6.44 -2.75
C VAL A 18 9.70 -6.62 -4.27
N ARG A 19 8.63 -7.18 -4.85
CA ARG A 19 8.43 -7.41 -6.28
C ARG A 19 6.97 -7.74 -6.57
N TYR A 20 6.63 -7.90 -7.85
CA TYR A 20 5.34 -8.47 -8.26
C TYR A 20 5.51 -9.93 -8.70
N GLY A 21 4.46 -10.73 -8.47
CA GLY A 21 4.27 -12.02 -9.10
C GLY A 21 3.64 -11.90 -10.49
N ASP A 22 3.09 -13.00 -10.97
CA ASP A 22 2.28 -13.01 -12.19
C ASP A 22 0.94 -12.32 -11.92
N THR A 23 0.50 -11.46 -12.85
CA THR A 23 -0.78 -10.74 -12.73
C THR A 23 -1.96 -11.71 -12.64
N TRP A 24 -2.96 -11.37 -11.82
CA TRP A 24 -4.18 -12.17 -11.66
C TRP A 24 -5.40 -11.37 -12.08
N ASN A 25 -6.13 -11.81 -13.13
CA ASN A 25 -7.30 -11.10 -13.68
C ASN A 25 -7.06 -9.61 -14.01
N GLY A 26 -5.82 -9.25 -14.37
CA GLY A 26 -5.41 -7.86 -14.66
C GLY A 26 -5.02 -7.05 -13.43
N PHE A 27 -5.07 -7.62 -12.23
CA PHE A 27 -4.64 -6.99 -10.99
C PHE A 27 -3.18 -7.32 -10.65
N ALA A 28 -2.56 -6.41 -9.89
CA ALA A 28 -1.22 -6.60 -9.36
C ALA A 28 -1.23 -7.73 -8.32
N THR A 29 -0.10 -8.44 -8.21
CA THR A 29 0.11 -9.49 -7.21
C THR A 29 1.36 -9.15 -6.41
N PRO A 30 1.26 -8.25 -5.42
CA PRO A 30 2.40 -7.79 -4.65
C PRO A 30 2.98 -8.93 -3.82
N ILE A 31 4.31 -9.04 -3.85
CA ILE A 31 5.07 -9.89 -2.93
C ILE A 31 5.75 -8.96 -1.94
N VAL A 32 5.41 -9.10 -0.67
CA VAL A 32 5.78 -8.16 0.40
C VAL A 32 6.66 -8.84 1.44
N ASP A 33 7.48 -8.07 2.14
CA ASP A 33 8.15 -8.55 3.32
C ASP A 33 7.21 -8.53 4.54
N ARG A 34 7.73 -9.00 5.68
CA ARG A 34 6.97 -9.10 6.92
C ARG A 34 6.54 -7.72 7.46
N ALA A 35 7.38 -6.71 7.33
CA ALA A 35 7.09 -5.39 7.88
C ALA A 35 5.96 -4.72 7.10
N THR A 36 6.02 -4.76 5.77
CA THR A 36 4.93 -4.22 4.95
C THR A 36 3.64 -5.03 5.07
N LEU A 37 3.73 -6.35 5.31
CA LEU A 37 2.55 -7.15 5.63
C LEU A 37 1.88 -6.62 6.91
N GLU A 38 2.63 -6.38 7.98
CA GLU A 38 2.09 -5.85 9.24
C GLU A 38 1.47 -4.46 9.07
N GLU A 39 2.10 -3.57 8.30
CA GLU A 39 1.53 -2.26 7.94
C GLU A 39 0.18 -2.39 7.19
N LEU A 40 0.07 -3.36 6.28
CA LEU A 40 -1.17 -3.64 5.58
C LEU A 40 -2.25 -4.16 6.53
N LEU A 41 -1.89 -5.02 7.49
CA LEU A 41 -2.84 -5.55 8.46
C LEU A 41 -3.41 -4.45 9.37
N ASP A 42 -2.61 -3.44 9.72
CA ASP A 42 -3.02 -2.33 10.58
C ASP A 42 -4.09 -1.41 9.94
N VAL A 43 -4.26 -1.45 8.61
CA VAL A 43 -5.26 -0.62 7.91
C VAL A 43 -6.55 -1.36 7.57
N LEU A 44 -6.65 -2.65 7.93
CA LEU A 44 -7.83 -3.44 7.65
C LEU A 44 -9.04 -2.93 8.47
N ASP A 45 -10.22 -2.94 7.85
CA ASP A 45 -11.46 -2.69 8.56
C ASP A 45 -11.94 -4.00 9.22
N ASP A 46 -11.70 -4.10 10.52
CA ASP A 46 -12.08 -5.24 11.38
C ASP A 46 -13.57 -5.59 11.33
N ASN A 47 -14.44 -4.72 10.79
CA ASN A 47 -15.85 -5.05 10.57
C ASN A 47 -16.07 -6.03 9.41
N TYR A 48 -15.11 -6.12 8.47
CA TYR A 48 -15.20 -6.91 7.25
C TYR A 48 -14.09 -7.94 7.13
N VAL A 49 -12.89 -7.61 7.58
CA VAL A 49 -11.73 -8.48 7.45
C VAL A 49 -10.77 -8.28 8.61
N ARG A 50 -10.27 -9.40 9.16
CA ARG A 50 -9.20 -9.40 10.15
C ARG A 50 -8.07 -10.26 9.66
N GLY A 51 -6.85 -9.73 9.68
CA GLY A 51 -5.66 -10.50 9.37
C GLY A 51 -4.70 -10.55 10.56
N TRP A 52 -3.99 -11.65 10.70
CA TRP A 52 -2.89 -11.81 11.65
C TRP A 52 -1.93 -12.87 11.11
N VAL A 53 -0.69 -12.84 11.59
CA VAL A 53 0.22 -13.97 11.36
C VAL A 53 0.29 -14.84 12.60
N ASP A 54 0.14 -16.15 12.42
CA ASP A 54 0.17 -17.11 13.52
C ASP A 54 1.62 -17.46 13.95
N GLY A 55 1.73 -18.39 14.91
CA GLY A 55 3.03 -18.82 15.44
C GLY A 55 3.89 -19.63 14.47
N GLU A 56 3.35 -20.01 13.30
CA GLU A 56 4.05 -20.73 12.23
C GLU A 56 4.43 -19.80 11.07
N ASP A 57 4.34 -18.48 11.27
CA ASP A 57 4.59 -17.45 10.26
C ASP A 57 3.58 -17.49 9.09
N VAL A 58 2.40 -18.09 9.28
CA VAL A 58 1.34 -18.13 8.27
C VAL A 58 0.39 -16.95 8.45
N LEU A 59 0.24 -16.14 7.39
CA LEU A 59 -0.82 -15.12 7.34
C LEU A 59 -2.17 -15.81 7.30
N ARG A 60 -3.04 -15.45 8.25
CA ARG A 60 -4.45 -15.83 8.33
C ARG A 60 -5.29 -14.60 8.05
N VAL A 61 -6.28 -14.73 7.18
CA VAL A 61 -7.25 -13.67 6.88
C VAL A 61 -8.65 -14.23 7.11
N GLU A 62 -9.38 -13.67 8.07
CA GLU A 62 -10.76 -14.00 8.40
C GLU A 62 -11.71 -12.96 7.81
N TYR A 63 -12.73 -13.41 7.08
CA TYR A 63 -13.75 -12.53 6.50
C TYR A 63 -15.06 -12.61 7.28
N PHE A 64 -15.64 -11.46 7.56
CA PHE A 64 -16.91 -11.32 8.27
C PHE A 64 -18.05 -11.02 7.31
N ASP A 65 -19.22 -11.59 7.58
CA ASP A 65 -20.45 -11.13 6.94
C ASP A 65 -20.83 -9.73 7.44
N GLY A 66 -21.72 -9.02 6.73
CA GLY A 66 -22.22 -7.71 7.16
C GLY A 66 -23.00 -7.69 8.49
N ARG A 67 -22.97 -8.79 9.26
CA ARG A 67 -23.48 -8.91 10.64
C ARG A 67 -22.36 -9.27 11.62
N GLY A 68 -21.10 -9.19 11.22
CA GLY A 68 -19.92 -9.47 12.04
C GLY A 68 -19.71 -10.95 12.34
N ARG A 69 -20.28 -11.88 11.57
CA ARG A 69 -20.07 -13.33 11.76
C ARG A 69 -18.97 -13.83 10.84
N PRO A 70 -17.99 -14.60 11.34
CA PRO A 70 -16.93 -15.14 10.51
C PRO A 70 -17.49 -16.15 9.51
N GLY A 71 -17.04 -16.06 8.26
CA GLY A 71 -17.55 -16.86 7.15
C GLY A 71 -16.49 -17.70 6.45
N MET A 72 -15.37 -17.10 6.09
CA MET A 72 -14.30 -17.73 5.30
C MET A 72 -12.94 -17.34 5.88
N PHE A 73 -11.95 -18.21 5.63
CA PHE A 73 -10.56 -17.94 5.94
C PHE A 73 -9.69 -18.22 4.71
N ASP A 74 -8.69 -17.39 4.52
CA ASP A 74 -7.56 -17.66 3.62
C ASP A 74 -6.26 -17.76 4.42
N ASP A 75 -5.37 -18.63 3.94
CA ASP A 75 -4.04 -18.84 4.50
C ASP A 75 -2.98 -18.55 3.45
N VAL A 76 -1.96 -17.77 3.83
CA VAL A 76 -0.79 -17.52 2.99
C VAL A 76 0.47 -17.85 3.77
N SER A 77 1.07 -19.00 3.45
CA SER A 77 2.41 -19.34 3.94
C SER A 77 3.47 -18.47 3.28
N PRO A 78 4.56 -18.13 3.99
CA PRO A 78 5.65 -17.36 3.42
C PRO A 78 6.37 -18.19 2.35
N LEU A 79 6.93 -17.49 1.38
CA LEU A 79 7.84 -18.05 0.39
C LEU A 79 9.18 -18.43 1.06
N PRO A 80 10.04 -19.22 0.39
CA PRO A 80 11.33 -19.64 0.97
C PRO A 80 12.27 -18.50 1.39
N ASP A 81 12.05 -17.28 0.90
CA ASP A 81 12.81 -16.07 1.24
C ASP A 81 12.18 -15.26 2.37
N GLY A 82 11.08 -15.72 2.96
CA GLY A 82 10.35 -15.03 4.04
C GLY A 82 9.37 -13.95 3.56
N THR A 83 9.14 -13.82 2.25
CA THR A 83 8.17 -12.88 1.68
C THR A 83 6.79 -13.52 1.52
N TYR A 84 5.74 -12.72 1.39
CA TYR A 84 4.36 -13.16 1.27
C TYR A 84 3.78 -12.76 -0.08
N ASP A 85 3.23 -13.73 -0.80
CA ASP A 85 2.56 -13.52 -2.09
C ASP A 85 1.08 -13.19 -1.85
N LEU A 86 0.75 -11.90 -1.87
CA LEU A 86 -0.62 -11.44 -1.64
C LEU A 86 -1.57 -11.77 -2.79
N GLY A 87 -1.05 -12.16 -3.97
CA GLY A 87 -1.88 -12.65 -5.07
C GLY A 87 -2.67 -13.90 -4.70
N ARG A 88 -2.21 -14.67 -3.71
CA ARG A 88 -2.90 -15.86 -3.19
C ARG A 88 -4.21 -15.56 -2.47
N LEU A 89 -4.41 -14.33 -2.00
CA LEU A 89 -5.67 -13.89 -1.38
C LEU A 89 -6.78 -13.65 -2.42
N GLY A 90 -6.44 -13.58 -3.72
CA GLY A 90 -7.42 -13.25 -4.77
C GLY A 90 -7.99 -11.83 -4.66
N TRP A 91 -7.29 -10.93 -3.98
CA TRP A 91 -7.67 -9.51 -3.87
C TRP A 91 -7.27 -8.72 -5.11
N THR A 92 -7.92 -7.57 -5.30
CA THR A 92 -7.76 -6.73 -6.49
C THR A 92 -6.78 -5.58 -6.21
N PHE A 93 -5.49 -5.88 -6.06
CA PHE A 93 -4.47 -4.86 -5.86
C PHE A 93 -4.15 -4.10 -7.15
N GLU A 94 -3.75 -2.84 -7.01
CA GLU A 94 -3.41 -1.94 -8.10
C GLU A 94 -1.96 -1.45 -7.95
N LEU A 95 -1.31 -1.13 -9.06
CA LEU A 95 -0.02 -0.44 -9.04
C LEU A 95 -0.24 0.97 -8.49
N ALA A 96 0.57 1.38 -7.52
CA ALA A 96 0.59 2.77 -7.07
C ALA A 96 1.70 3.49 -7.86
N GLU A 97 1.31 4.46 -8.67
CA GLU A 97 2.27 5.40 -9.27
C GLU A 97 2.90 6.23 -8.15
N ASP A 98 4.17 6.64 -8.33
CA ASP A 98 4.76 7.63 -7.43
C ASP A 98 3.88 8.88 -7.37
N PRO A 99 3.83 9.57 -6.22
CA PRO A 99 3.28 10.92 -6.22
C PRO A 99 4.03 11.70 -7.29
N VAL A 100 3.30 12.28 -8.24
CA VAL A 100 3.83 13.33 -9.09
C VAL A 100 4.37 14.37 -8.12
N VAL A 101 5.69 14.40 -7.96
CA VAL A 101 6.34 15.56 -7.36
C VAL A 101 5.99 16.67 -8.34
N ASP A 102 5.02 17.51 -8.00
CA ASP A 102 4.89 18.82 -8.62
C ASP A 102 6.28 19.45 -8.43
N ASP A 103 7.07 19.39 -9.50
CA ASP A 103 8.31 20.14 -9.63
C ASP A 103 7.92 21.57 -9.28
N VAL A 104 8.29 22.03 -8.10
CA VAL A 104 8.12 23.41 -7.69
C VAL A 104 8.79 24.23 -8.77
N ASP A 105 7.97 24.85 -9.64
CA ASP A 105 8.46 25.65 -10.74
C ASP A 105 9.44 26.69 -10.17
N PRO A 106 10.74 26.61 -10.50
CA PRO A 106 11.75 27.51 -9.92
C PRO A 106 11.51 28.98 -10.31
N LEU A 107 10.53 29.27 -11.17
CA LEU A 107 10.16 30.62 -11.58
C LEU A 107 9.31 31.40 -10.57
N THR A 108 8.83 30.81 -9.47
CA THR A 108 8.08 31.57 -8.44
C THR A 108 8.96 32.26 -7.40
N LEU A 109 10.29 32.06 -7.44
CA LEU A 109 11.25 32.72 -6.53
C LEU A 109 11.83 34.05 -7.06
N LEU A 110 11.40 34.53 -8.23
CA LEU A 110 11.94 35.74 -8.86
C LEU A 110 11.07 37.01 -8.74
N ASP A 111 10.03 37.03 -7.89
CA ASP A 111 9.19 38.23 -7.68
C ASP A 111 9.37 38.89 -6.30
N ALA A 112 10.35 38.46 -5.51
CA ALA A 112 10.67 39.06 -4.21
C ALA A 112 11.89 40.00 -4.23
N SER A 113 12.38 40.41 -5.40
CA SER A 113 13.58 41.28 -5.54
C SER A 113 13.32 42.65 -6.17
N HIS A 114 12.07 43.12 -6.26
CA HIS A 114 11.75 44.45 -6.79
C HIS A 114 10.90 45.34 -5.86
N ALA A 115 11.17 45.30 -4.55
CA ALA A 115 10.59 46.24 -3.58
C ALA A 115 11.62 46.84 -2.61
N ALA A 116 12.85 47.10 -3.08
CA ALA A 116 13.89 47.75 -2.28
C ALA A 116 14.76 48.71 -3.11
N ARG A 117 14.14 49.60 -3.89
CA ARG A 117 14.80 50.80 -4.46
C ARG A 117 13.80 51.93 -4.70
N ASP A 118 13.23 52.49 -3.61
CA ASP A 118 12.83 53.90 -3.63
C ASP A 118 12.67 54.46 -2.21
N MET A 119 13.80 54.79 -1.57
CA MET A 119 13.86 55.80 -0.51
C MET A 119 15.22 56.49 -0.63
N GLY A 120 15.23 57.59 -1.37
CA GLY A 120 16.42 58.39 -1.58
C GLY A 120 16.15 59.68 -2.32
N MET A 121 15.37 60.59 -1.71
CA MET A 121 15.71 62.03 -1.64
C MET A 121 14.92 62.71 -0.53
#